data_AF-A0A9D4I7E9-F1
#
_entry.id   AF-A0A9D4I7E9-F1
#
_cell.length_a   1.000
_cell.length_b   1.000
_cell.length_c   1.000
_cell.angle_alpha   90.00
_cell.angle_beta   90.00
_cell.angle_gamma   90.00
#
_symmetry.space_group_name_H-M   'P 1'
#
loop_
_entity.id
_entity.type
_entity.pdbx_description
1 polymer ?
#
loop_
_entity_poly.entity_id
_entity_poly.type
_entity_poly.pdbx_seq_one_letter_code
_entity_poly.pdbx_strand_id
1 'polypeptide(L)'
;MLLDHQYQVVGHCDFTANSYCICLITSSQVAVAVDGNKTREIQFVSVNDGQLVKGRKLLFQHTCYGIAHYLQDLYLTSGTALYKYSTSGDQLNKLYEDKYGIGTGNIMVNISGYILK
;
A
#
# COMPACT_ATOMS: atom_id res chain seq x y z
N MET A 1 24.09 -10.78 -4.50
CA MET A 1 23.19 -9.62 -4.60
C MET A 1 23.61 -8.63 -3.50
N LEU A 2 23.39 -7.30 -3.60
CA LEU A 2 23.88 -6.34 -2.58
C LEU A 2 23.33 -6.62 -1.17
N LEU A 3 22.16 -7.27 -1.09
CA LEU A 3 21.53 -7.71 0.16
C LEU A 3 22.28 -8.86 0.85
N ASP A 4 22.79 -9.84 0.10
CA ASP A 4 23.33 -11.09 0.69
C ASP A 4 24.65 -10.91 1.46
N HIS A 5 25.36 -9.80 1.26
CA HIS A 5 26.65 -9.55 1.89
C HIS A 5 26.56 -8.78 3.22
N GLN A 6 25.41 -8.15 3.51
CA GLN A 6 25.20 -7.35 4.72
C GLN A 6 23.94 -7.75 5.50
N TYR A 7 22.98 -8.41 4.86
CA TYR A 7 21.71 -8.76 5.44
C TYR A 7 21.35 -10.22 5.17
N GLN A 8 20.90 -10.91 6.21
CA GLN A 8 20.35 -12.26 6.08
C GLN A 8 18.85 -12.16 5.76
N VAL A 9 18.42 -12.80 4.68
CA VAL A 9 16.99 -13.00 4.42
C VAL A 9 16.47 -14.04 5.43
N VAL A 10 15.59 -13.61 6.33
CA VAL A 10 15.00 -14.47 7.38
C VAL A 10 13.63 -15.04 7.01
N GLY A 11 13.03 -14.55 5.93
CA GLY A 11 11.73 -15.04 5.44
C GLY A 11 11.38 -14.45 4.07
N HIS A 12 10.47 -15.12 3.37
CA HIS A 12 9.90 -14.68 2.10
C HIS A 12 8.39 -14.92 2.10
N CYS A 13 7.65 -14.16 1.29
CA CYS A 13 6.22 -14.30 1.14
C CYS A 13 5.83 -14.11 -0.33
N ASP A 14 5.41 -15.18 -0.98
CA ASP A 14 5.09 -15.15 -2.41
C ASP A 14 3.65 -14.73 -2.63
N PHE A 15 3.41 -13.76 -3.51
CA PHE A 15 2.06 -13.35 -3.91
C PHE A 15 1.64 -14.09 -5.17
N THR A 16 0.36 -14.47 -5.26
CA THR A 16 -0.20 -15.17 -6.43
C THR A 16 -0.39 -14.27 -7.65
N ALA A 17 -0.05 -12.99 -7.51
CA ALA A 17 -0.29 -11.93 -8.46
C ALA A 17 0.81 -10.87 -8.34
N ASN A 18 0.93 -10.01 -9.34
CA ASN A 18 1.96 -8.98 -9.37
C ASN A 18 1.76 -8.00 -8.20
N SER A 19 2.84 -7.71 -7.49
CA SER A 19 2.90 -6.65 -6.49
C SER A 19 3.53 -5.39 -7.08
N TYR A 20 3.00 -4.22 -6.74
CA TYR A 20 3.47 -2.95 -7.30
C TYR A 20 3.95 -1.95 -6.25
N CYS A 21 3.47 -2.06 -5.01
CA CYS A 21 3.79 -1.11 -3.94
C CYS A 21 3.74 -1.81 -2.58
N ILE A 22 4.56 -1.34 -1.65
CA ILE A 22 4.59 -1.78 -0.26
C ILE A 22 4.65 -0.54 0.65
N CYS A 23 3.92 -0.57 1.76
CA CYS A 23 3.89 0.50 2.75
C CYS A 23 3.91 -0.09 4.16
N LEU A 24 4.68 0.52 5.07
CA LEU A 24 4.70 0.14 6.48
C LEU A 24 3.43 0.66 7.18
N ILE A 25 2.70 -0.24 7.85
CA ILE A 25 1.48 0.09 8.60
C ILE A 25 1.79 0.20 10.08
N THR A 26 2.50 -0.77 10.62
CA THR A 26 3.01 -0.78 11.99
C THR A 26 4.45 -1.26 12.00
N SER A 27 5.10 -1.31 13.16
CA SER A 27 6.45 -1.87 13.30
C SER A 27 6.57 -3.33 12.86
N SER A 28 5.46 -4.08 12.76
CA SER A 28 5.43 -5.49 12.40
C SER A 28 4.48 -5.82 11.26
N GLN A 29 3.90 -4.83 10.58
CA GLN A 29 2.94 -5.06 9.51
C GLN A 29 3.16 -4.13 8.33
N VAL A 30 3.08 -4.69 7.13
CA VAL A 30 3.12 -3.98 5.86
C VAL A 30 1.82 -4.21 5.08
N ALA A 31 1.44 -3.23 4.29
CA ALA A 31 0.40 -3.31 3.28
C ALA A 31 1.07 -3.44 1.90
N VAL A 32 0.64 -4.40 1.10
CA VAL A 32 1.17 -4.64 -0.24
C VAL A 32 0.05 -4.48 -1.26
N ALA A 33 0.23 -3.60 -2.23
CA ALA A 33 -0.67 -3.47 -3.37
C ALA A 33 -0.41 -4.64 -4.33
N VAL A 34 -1.45 -5.42 -4.59
CA VAL A 34 -1.41 -6.61 -5.44
C VAL A 34 -2.51 -6.50 -6.49
N ASP A 35 -2.16 -6.80 -7.73
CA ASP A 35 -3.07 -6.77 -8.88
C ASP A 35 -3.28 -8.17 -9.41
N GLY A 36 -4.29 -8.83 -8.86
CA GLY A 36 -4.76 -10.10 -9.39
C GLY A 36 -5.62 -9.87 -10.62
N ASN A 37 -5.64 -10.84 -11.54
CA ASN A 37 -6.57 -10.87 -12.67
C ASN A 37 -8.02 -10.70 -12.16
N LYS A 38 -8.54 -9.46 -12.19
CA LYS A 38 -9.85 -8.97 -11.75
C LYS A 38 -9.99 -8.50 -10.29
N THR A 39 -8.96 -8.53 -9.46
CA THR A 39 -9.01 -8.05 -8.06
C THR A 39 -7.88 -7.09 -7.76
N ARG A 40 -8.25 -5.82 -7.55
CA ARG A 40 -7.34 -4.78 -7.08
C ARG A 40 -7.38 -4.79 -5.57
N GLU A 41 -6.30 -5.25 -4.94
CA GLU A 41 -6.32 -5.51 -3.51
C GLU A 41 -5.08 -5.00 -2.79
N ILE A 42 -5.27 -4.70 -1.51
CA ILE A 42 -4.17 -4.54 -0.56
C ILE A 42 -4.17 -5.77 0.34
N GLN A 43 -3.06 -6.50 0.34
CA GLN A 43 -2.82 -7.59 1.27
C GLN A 43 -1.97 -7.09 2.44
N PHE A 44 -2.41 -7.35 3.67
CA PHE A 44 -1.61 -7.05 4.85
C PHE A 44 -0.73 -8.25 5.17
N VAL A 45 0.55 -8.02 5.39
CA VAL A 45 1.51 -9.05 5.81
C VAL A 45 2.11 -8.64 7.13
N SER A 46 2.05 -9.53 8.11
CA SER A 46 2.63 -9.32 9.44
C SER A 46 3.89 -10.16 9.62
N VAL A 47 4.83 -9.67 10.41
CA VAL A 47 5.96 -10.44 10.93
C VAL A 47 5.56 -11.02 12.28
N ASN A 48 5.43 -12.34 12.34
CA ASN A 48 5.12 -13.08 13.58
C ASN A 48 6.22 -14.12 13.80
N ASP A 49 6.94 -14.04 14.92
CA ASP A 49 8.00 -15.00 15.30
C ASP A 49 9.03 -15.26 14.18
N GLY A 50 9.45 -14.20 13.48
CA GLY A 50 10.40 -14.29 12.37
C GLY A 50 9.81 -14.79 11.05
N GLN A 51 8.50 -15.05 10.99
CA GLN A 51 7.81 -15.49 9.79
C GLN A 51 6.91 -14.40 9.21
N LEU A 52 6.81 -14.35 7.88
CA LEU A 52 5.89 -13.48 7.17
C LEU A 52 4.53 -14.18 7.00
N VAL A 53 3.50 -13.63 7.65
CA VAL A 53 2.14 -14.18 7.65
C VAL A 53 1.21 -13.25 6.90
N LYS A 54 0.56 -13.77 5.84
CA LYS A 54 -0.51 -13.03 5.16
C LYS A 54 -1.73 -12.95 6.05
N GLY A 55 -2.19 -11.72 6.29
CA GLY A 55 -3.39 -11.43 7.06
C GLY A 55 -4.58 -11.11 6.16
N ARG A 56 -5.36 -10.11 6.58
CA ARG A 56 -6.55 -9.67 5.86
C ARG A 56 -6.23 -9.00 4.53
N LYS A 57 -7.26 -8.88 3.71
CA LYS A 57 -7.24 -8.21 2.41
C LYS A 57 -8.27 -7.10 2.36
N LEU A 58 -7.97 -6.04 1.63
CA LEU A 58 -8.92 -5.00 1.25
C LEU A 58 -9.11 -5.02 -0.27
N LEU A 59 -10.36 -5.02 -0.71
CA LEU A 59 -10.73 -5.03 -2.12
C LEU A 59 -11.20 -3.64 -2.53
N PHE A 60 -10.71 -3.17 -3.68
CA PHE A 60 -11.03 -1.84 -4.19
C PHE A 60 -11.61 -1.92 -5.60
N GLN A 61 -12.46 -0.95 -5.93
CA GLN A 61 -13.03 -0.82 -7.28
C GLN A 61 -12.06 -0.11 -8.26
N HIS A 62 -10.94 0.42 -7.78
CA HIS A 62 -9.92 1.13 -8.55
C HIS A 62 -8.54 0.48 -8.38
N THR A 63 -7.64 0.67 -9.35
CA THR A 63 -6.24 0.19 -9.21
C THR A 63 -5.55 0.93 -8.07
N CYS A 64 -4.60 0.28 -7.42
CA CYS A 64 -3.72 0.87 -6.42
C CYS A 64 -2.28 0.83 -6.94
N TYR A 65 -1.75 1.99 -7.34
CA TYR A 65 -0.37 2.13 -7.79
C TYR A 65 0.57 2.60 -6.68
N GLY A 66 0.02 3.23 -5.65
CA GLY A 66 0.76 3.69 -4.48
C GLY A 66 -0.07 3.59 -3.21
N ILE A 67 0.61 3.26 -2.12
CA ILE A 67 0.04 3.24 -0.76
C ILE A 67 0.88 4.18 0.09
N ALA A 68 0.23 5.10 0.79
CA ALA A 68 0.80 5.79 1.94
C ALA A 68 -0.08 5.57 3.17
N HIS A 69 0.55 5.49 4.34
CA HIS A 69 -0.12 5.29 5.61
C HIS A 69 0.25 6.44 6.55
N TYR A 70 -0.76 7.03 7.19
CA TYR A 70 -0.57 8.04 8.21
C TYR A 70 -1.66 7.92 9.27
N LEU A 71 -1.25 7.73 10.53
CA LEU A 71 -2.14 7.50 11.67
C LEU A 71 -3.06 6.28 11.45
N GLN A 72 -4.35 6.51 11.21
CA GLN A 72 -5.36 5.45 11.01
C GLN A 72 -5.86 5.41 9.56
N ASP A 73 -5.23 6.18 8.67
CA ASP A 73 -5.67 6.42 7.31
C ASP A 73 -4.70 5.82 6.30
N LEU A 74 -5.27 5.28 5.23
CA LEU A 74 -4.58 4.85 4.03
C LEU A 74 -4.87 5.83 2.90
N TYR A 75 -3.84 6.22 2.17
CA TYR A 75 -3.91 7.08 1.01
C TYR A 75 -3.52 6.25 -0.21
N LEU A 76 -4.46 6.06 -1.13
CA LEU A 76 -4.29 5.19 -2.27
C LEU A 76 -4.33 5.99 -3.56
N THR A 77 -3.30 5.87 -4.38
CA THR A 77 -3.31 6.42 -5.74
C THR A 77 -3.82 5.39 -6.73
N SER A 78 -4.66 5.85 -7.66
CA SER A 78 -5.07 5.10 -8.83
C SER A 78 -4.48 5.76 -10.10
N GLY A 79 -4.94 5.29 -11.26
CA GLY A 79 -4.58 5.88 -12.54
C GLY A 79 -5.07 7.32 -12.71
N THR A 80 -6.13 7.75 -12.01
CA THR A 80 -6.72 9.09 -12.19
C THR A 80 -7.16 9.77 -10.89
N ALA A 81 -6.99 9.14 -9.72
CA ALA A 81 -7.50 9.70 -8.48
C ALA A 81 -6.61 9.36 -7.28
N LEU A 82 -6.76 10.18 -6.23
CA LEU A 82 -6.21 9.95 -4.90
C LEU A 82 -7.38 9.77 -3.93
N TYR A 83 -7.37 8.65 -3.22
CA TYR A 83 -8.40 8.28 -2.27
C TYR A 83 -7.83 8.24 -0.86
N LYS A 84 -8.69 8.55 0.11
CA LYS A 84 -8.46 8.35 1.53
C LYS A 84 -9.38 7.24 2.02
N TYR A 85 -8.81 6.22 2.63
CA TYR A 85 -9.49 5.09 3.24
C TYR A 85 -9.14 5.02 4.72
N SER A 86 -10.03 4.45 5.53
CA SER A 86 -9.63 3.95 6.85
C SER A 86 -8.72 2.75 6.66
N THR A 87 -7.93 2.43 7.68
CA THR A 87 -7.20 1.16 7.70
C THR A 87 -8.14 -0.05 7.63
N SER A 88 -9.40 0.03 8.09
CA SER A 88 -10.40 -1.03 7.93
C SER A 88 -10.89 -1.23 6.48
N GLY A 89 -10.64 -0.27 5.59
CA GLY A 89 -10.98 -0.33 4.16
C GLY A 89 -12.19 0.49 3.75
N ASP A 90 -12.74 1.30 4.63
CA ASP A 90 -13.86 2.18 4.34
C ASP A 90 -13.37 3.42 3.58
N GLN A 91 -13.97 3.75 2.45
CA GLN A 91 -13.61 4.97 1.73
C GLN A 91 -14.08 6.18 2.52
N LEU A 92 -13.15 6.99 3.02
CA LEU A 92 -13.44 8.20 3.79
C LEU A 92 -13.60 9.41 2.87
N ASN A 93 -12.75 9.53 1.84
CA ASN A 93 -12.81 10.65 0.90
C ASN A 93 -12.15 10.33 -0.45
N LYS A 94 -12.54 11.04 -1.51
CA LYS A 94 -11.78 11.15 -2.76
C LYS A 94 -11.12 12.53 -2.78
N LEU A 95 -9.83 12.58 -2.48
CA LEU A 95 -9.09 13.82 -2.28
C LEU A 95 -8.79 14.54 -3.60
N TYR A 96 -8.62 13.78 -4.68
CA TYR A 96 -8.36 14.30 -6.00
C TYR A 96 -8.90 13.34 -7.07
N GLU A 97 -9.36 13.89 -8.19
CA GLU A 97 -9.73 13.14 -9.38
C GLU A 97 -9.42 13.97 -10.62
N ASP A 98 -8.52 13.46 -11.46
CA ASP A 98 -8.32 13.95 -12.80
C ASP A 98 -9.46 13.45 -13.69
N LYS A 99 -10.42 14.34 -13.92
CA LYS A 99 -11.58 14.07 -14.79
C LYS A 99 -11.24 14.03 -16.27
N TYR A 100 -10.03 14.46 -16.65
CA TYR A 100 -9.59 14.54 -18.03
C TYR A 100 -8.72 13.33 -18.44
N GLY A 101 -8.38 12.44 -17.50
CA GLY A 101 -7.72 11.17 -17.79
C GLY A 101 -6.27 11.30 -18.26
N ILE A 102 -5.61 12.41 -17.93
CA ILE A 102 -4.19 12.67 -18.21
C ILE A 102 -3.30 11.82 -17.29
N GLY A 103 -3.81 11.47 -16.12
CA GLY A 103 -3.30 10.39 -15.27
C GLY A 103 -2.55 10.86 -14.03
N THR A 104 -2.77 10.17 -12.91
CA THR A 104 -2.19 10.43 -11.60
C THR A 104 -1.19 9.36 -11.16
N GLY A 105 -0.79 8.47 -12.06
CA GLY A 105 0.01 7.27 -11.76
C GLY A 105 1.35 7.54 -11.08
N ASN A 106 1.82 8.80 -11.07
CA ASN A 106 3.09 9.22 -10.46
C ASN A 106 2.91 10.26 -9.34
N ILE A 107 1.71 10.45 -8.78
CA ILE A 107 1.57 11.30 -7.60
C ILE A 107 2.28 10.61 -6.43
N MET A 108 3.51 11.04 -6.15
CA MET A 108 4.22 10.69 -4.93
C MET A 108 3.51 11.42 -3.78
N VAL A 109 2.73 10.69 -2.99
CA VAL A 109 2.11 11.24 -1.80
C VAL A 109 3.18 11.37 -0.72
N ASN A 110 3.83 12.54 -0.66
CA ASN A 110 4.72 12.88 0.44
C ASN A 110 3.89 13.45 1.60
N ILE A 111 3.60 12.61 2.59
CA ILE A 111 2.96 13.04 3.85
C ILE A 111 4.05 13.65 4.74
N SER A 112 4.49 14.86 4.39
CA SER A 112 5.37 15.66 5.25
C SER A 112 4.53 16.34 6.33
N GLY A 113 4.49 15.75 7.53
CA GLY A 113 3.95 16.42 8.71
C GLY A 113 4.96 17.44 9.24
N TYR A 114 4.68 18.73 9.12
CA TYR A 114 5.42 19.76 9.83
C TYR A 114 5.02 19.73 11.31
N ILE A 115 5.99 19.51 12.20
CA ILE A 115 5.85 19.83 13.62
C ILE A 115 6.12 21.34 13.73
N LEU A 116 5.05 22.15 13.79
CA LEU A 116 5.15 23.52 14.25
C LEU A 116 5.17 23.49 15.79
N LYS A 117 6.22 24.06 16.37
CA LYS A 117 6.29 24.38 17.81
C LYS A 117 5.43 25.60 18.12
#